data_AF-A0A068QU02-F1
#
_entry.id   AF-A0A068QU02-F1
#
_cell.length_a   1.000
_cell.length_b   1.000
_cell.length_c   1.000
_cell.angle_alpha   90.00
_cell.angle_beta   90.00
_cell.angle_gamma   90.00
#
_symmetry.space_group_name_H-M   'P 1'
#
loop_
_entity.id
_entity.type
_entity.pdbx_description
1 polymer ?
#
loop_
_entity_poly.entity_id
_entity_poly.type
_entity_poly.pdbx_seq_one_letter_code
_entity_poly.pdbx_strand_id
1 'polypeptide(L)'
;MSLSNGSIVSEIDVPSGSRITLSQPEELPIQLIESLINLFKQHKPVRRAFLVMAHDKSVDEKPNYLIGLEFSVTLTDSEIDVLIQEAGELACEYLDEEESVDFCLLDEKEGGISHYLMQHTQPFYQRKLGSWLRNTIPVVNQ
;
A
#
# COMPACT_ATOMS: atom_id res chain seq x y z
N MET A 1 -20.63 36.55 4.12
CA MET A 1 -20.18 35.56 3.12
C MET A 1 -19.22 34.63 3.84
N SER A 2 -19.59 33.37 4.07
CA SER A 2 -18.75 32.39 4.76
C SER A 2 -18.51 31.23 3.79
N LEU A 3 -17.25 30.99 3.45
CA LEU A 3 -16.81 29.87 2.61
C LEU A 3 -16.66 28.64 3.51
N SER A 4 -17.51 27.65 3.33
CA SER A 4 -17.34 26.32 3.93
C SER A 4 -16.43 25.49 3.03
N ASN A 5 -15.18 25.27 3.45
CA ASN A 5 -14.35 24.18 2.93
C ASN A 5 -14.94 22.85 3.41
N GLY A 6 -15.88 22.30 2.64
CA GLY A 6 -16.29 20.90 2.78
C GLY A 6 -15.23 20.02 2.14
N SER A 7 -14.67 19.10 2.92
CA SER A 7 -13.87 17.99 2.40
C SER A 7 -14.72 17.27 1.34
N ILE A 8 -14.23 17.21 0.10
CA ILE A 8 -14.92 16.51 -1.00
C ILE A 8 -14.71 15.01 -0.82
N VAL A 9 -15.42 14.41 0.14
CA VAL A 9 -15.52 12.95 0.23
C VAL A 9 -16.43 12.50 -0.90
N SER A 10 -15.88 11.74 -1.86
CA SER A 10 -16.64 11.09 -2.91
C SER A 10 -16.81 9.63 -2.55
N GLU A 11 -18.05 9.22 -2.31
CA GLU A 11 -18.42 7.82 -2.15
C GLU A 11 -18.72 7.24 -3.55
N ILE A 12 -17.95 6.22 -3.95
CA ILE A 12 -18.11 5.56 -5.25
C ILE A 12 -18.84 4.24 -5.02
N ASP A 13 -20.09 4.17 -5.46
CA ASP A 13 -20.84 2.91 -5.58
C ASP A 13 -20.24 2.09 -6.72
N VAL A 14 -19.53 1.00 -6.38
CA VAL A 14 -18.93 0.08 -7.35
C VAL A 14 -19.98 -0.94 -7.80
N PRO A 15 -20.44 -0.94 -9.07
CA PRO A 15 -21.47 -1.87 -9.53
C PRO A 15 -21.00 -3.34 -9.44
N SER A 16 -21.93 -4.25 -9.13
CA SER A 16 -21.70 -5.70 -9.17
C SER A 16 -21.17 -6.12 -10.56
N GLY A 17 -19.87 -6.38 -10.65
CA GLY A 17 -19.19 -6.76 -11.89
C GLY A 17 -17.94 -5.92 -12.22
N SER A 18 -17.67 -4.84 -11.48
CA SER A 18 -16.41 -4.11 -11.62
C SER A 18 -15.21 -4.99 -11.28
N ARG A 19 -14.16 -4.89 -12.10
CA ARG A 19 -12.99 -5.76 -12.03
C ARG A 19 -11.74 -4.91 -12.03
N ILE A 20 -11.08 -4.87 -10.87
CA ILE A 20 -9.71 -4.37 -10.78
C ILE A 20 -8.77 -5.50 -11.18
N THR A 21 -7.86 -5.20 -12.09
CA THR A 21 -6.78 -6.13 -12.47
C THR A 21 -5.54 -5.80 -11.66
N LEU A 22 -4.98 -6.79 -10.97
CA LEU A 22 -3.71 -6.66 -10.28
C LEU A 22 -2.61 -7.37 -11.08
N SER A 23 -1.47 -6.71 -11.27
CA SER A 23 -0.29 -7.29 -11.93
C SER A 23 1.00 -6.82 -11.27
N GLN A 24 2.11 -7.48 -11.60
CA GLN A 24 3.43 -6.95 -11.26
C GLN A 24 3.77 -5.79 -12.21
N PRO A 25 4.53 -4.76 -11.77
CA PRO A 25 5.11 -3.77 -12.67
C PRO A 25 6.06 -4.44 -13.67
N GLU A 26 6.06 -4.00 -14.92
CA GLU A 26 7.04 -4.46 -15.92
C GLU A 26 8.46 -4.00 -15.56
N GLU A 27 8.57 -2.77 -15.07
CA GLU A 27 9.78 -2.18 -14.50
C GLU A 27 9.51 -1.74 -13.06
N LEU A 28 10.42 -2.04 -12.14
CA LEU A 28 10.26 -1.65 -10.74
C LEU A 28 10.71 -0.20 -10.53
N PRO A 29 9.92 0.65 -9.85
CA PRO A 29 10.29 2.03 -9.55
C PRO A 29 11.29 2.05 -8.38
N ILE A 30 12.56 1.75 -8.67
CA ILE A 30 13.60 1.51 -7.66
C ILE A 30 13.75 2.68 -6.68
N GLN A 31 13.77 3.92 -7.18
CA GLN A 31 13.98 5.11 -6.35
C GLN A 31 12.81 5.33 -5.39
N LEU A 32 11.57 5.19 -5.86
CA LEU A 32 10.38 5.23 -5.02
C LEU A 32 10.42 4.14 -3.94
N ILE A 33 10.73 2.90 -4.31
CA ILE A 33 10.84 1.77 -3.38
C ILE A 33 11.88 2.06 -2.29
N GLU A 34 13.07 2.51 -2.65
CA GLU A 34 14.14 2.80 -1.69
C GLU A 34 13.75 3.93 -0.72
N SER A 35 13.12 4.98 -1.22
CA SER A 35 12.62 6.10 -0.43
C SER A 35 11.55 5.66 0.57
N LEU A 36 10.56 4.89 0.11
CA LEU A 36 9.52 4.33 0.98
C LEU A 36 10.09 3.35 2.01
N ILE A 37 11.07 2.52 1.65
CA ILE A 37 11.77 1.67 2.61
C ILE A 37 12.40 2.51 3.72
N ASN A 38 13.01 3.65 3.38
CA ASN A 38 13.64 4.52 4.37
C ASN A 38 12.62 5.20 5.28
N LEU A 39 11.49 5.65 4.72
CA LEU A 39 10.35 6.15 5.47
C LEU A 39 9.81 5.08 6.44
N PHE A 40 9.49 3.88 5.94
CA PHE A 40 8.90 2.82 6.75
C PHE A 40 9.84 2.29 7.83
N LYS A 41 11.16 2.42 7.70
CA LYS A 41 12.09 2.11 8.80
C LYS A 41 11.86 3.01 10.02
N GLN A 42 11.44 4.26 9.83
CA GLN A 42 11.12 5.19 10.92
C GLN A 42 9.74 4.90 11.53
N HIS A 43 8.81 4.41 10.71
CA HIS A 43 7.45 4.04 11.13
C HIS A 43 7.36 2.61 11.64
N LYS A 44 7.70 2.41 12.92
CA LYS A 44 7.74 1.08 13.57
C LYS A 44 6.52 0.19 13.34
N PRO A 45 5.28 0.71 13.33
CA PRO A 45 4.09 -0.11 13.10
C PRO A 45 4.06 -0.82 11.74
N VAL A 46 4.69 -0.27 10.69
CA VAL A 46 4.73 -0.90 9.35
C VAL A 46 5.48 -2.23 9.44
N ARG A 47 4.77 -3.35 9.26
CA ARG A 47 5.30 -4.71 9.30
C ARG A 47 5.78 -5.15 7.92
N ARG A 48 4.93 -5.00 6.90
CA ARG A 48 5.21 -5.32 5.50
C ARG A 48 4.64 -4.24 4.59
N ALA A 49 5.29 -4.04 3.45
CA ALA A 49 4.72 -3.27 2.34
C ALA A 49 4.92 -4.02 1.02
N PHE A 50 3.90 -3.95 0.17
CA PHE A 50 3.82 -4.65 -1.11
C PHE A 50 3.56 -3.65 -2.22
N LEU A 51 4.05 -3.93 -3.43
CA LEU A 51 3.84 -3.10 -4.61
C LEU A 51 3.27 -3.96 -5.72
N VAL A 52 2.21 -3.48 -6.35
CA VAL A 52 1.62 -4.03 -7.58
C VAL A 52 1.15 -2.88 -8.47
N MET A 53 0.78 -3.22 -9.70
CA MET A 53 -0.05 -2.36 -10.54
C MET A 53 -1.52 -2.73 -10.31
N ALA A 54 -2.39 -1.73 -10.20
CA ALA A 54 -3.83 -1.89 -10.15
C ALA A 54 -4.48 -1.15 -11.33
N HIS A 55 -5.37 -1.81 -12.05
CA HIS A 55 -6.10 -1.20 -13.18
C HIS A 55 -7.59 -1.40 -13.04
N ASP A 56 -8.32 -0.32 -12.79
CA ASP A 56 -9.74 -0.27 -13.08
C ASP A 56 -9.95 0.32 -14.48
N LYS A 57 -10.15 -0.56 -15.47
CA LYS A 57 -10.36 -0.18 -16.87
C LYS A 57 -11.64 0.64 -17.12
N SER A 58 -12.53 0.71 -16.13
CA SER A 58 -13.72 1.55 -16.23
C SER A 58 -13.49 2.99 -15.81
N VAL A 59 -12.39 3.26 -15.08
CA VAL A 59 -12.05 4.56 -14.50
C VAL A 59 -10.76 5.10 -15.12
N ASP A 60 -9.72 4.27 -15.19
CA ASP A 60 -8.36 4.69 -15.53
C ASP A 60 -7.95 4.26 -16.94
N GLU A 61 -7.28 5.16 -17.65
CA GLU A 61 -6.67 4.85 -18.95
C GLU A 61 -5.49 3.87 -18.80
N LYS A 62 -4.68 4.06 -17.75
CA LYS A 62 -3.48 3.27 -17.44
C LYS A 62 -3.58 2.66 -16.03
N PRO A 63 -2.85 1.58 -15.74
CA PRO A 63 -2.74 1.08 -14.38
C PRO A 63 -1.96 2.07 -13.49
N ASN A 64 -2.36 2.15 -12.22
CA ASN A 64 -1.66 2.92 -11.18
C ASN A 64 -0.81 2.00 -10.30
N TYR A 65 0.21 2.53 -9.64
CA TYR A 65 0.87 1.79 -8.58
C TYR A 65 -0.08 1.65 -7.39
N LEU A 66 -0.11 0.48 -6.75
CA LEU A 66 -0.82 0.25 -5.50
C LEU A 66 0.15 -0.29 -4.46
N ILE A 67 0.25 0.44 -3.34
CA ILE A 67 1.03 0.04 -2.18
C ILE A 67 0.11 -0.48 -1.10
N GLY A 68 0.26 -1.77 -0.77
CA GLY A 68 -0.41 -2.38 0.36
C GLY A 68 0.44 -2.28 1.62
N LEU A 69 -0.10 -1.71 2.69
CA LEU A 69 0.55 -1.60 3.98
C LEU A 69 -0.08 -2.54 4.99
N GLU A 70 0.76 -3.31 5.65
CA GLU A 70 0.36 -4.13 6.77
C GLU A 70 1.03 -3.66 8.04
N PHE A 71 0.25 -3.50 9.10
CA PHE A 71 0.73 -3.07 10.41
C PHE A 71 0.86 -4.24 11.40
N SER A 72 1.84 -4.14 12.31
CA SER A 72 2.02 -5.11 13.40
C SER A 72 1.10 -4.86 14.60
N VAL A 73 0.46 -3.69 14.65
CA VAL A 73 -0.42 -3.23 15.71
C VAL A 73 -1.57 -2.44 15.09
N THR A 74 -2.70 -2.37 15.80
CA THR A 74 -3.79 -1.47 15.44
C THR A 74 -3.37 -0.03 15.69
N LEU A 75 -3.51 0.81 14.66
CA LEU A 75 -3.27 2.25 14.72
C LEU A 75 -4.59 2.99 14.82
N THR A 76 -4.55 4.24 15.28
CA THR A 76 -5.68 5.15 15.13
C THR A 76 -5.75 5.69 13.70
N ASP A 77 -6.93 6.11 13.26
CA ASP A 77 -7.12 6.70 11.92
C ASP A 77 -6.16 7.88 11.69
N SER A 78 -5.95 8.73 12.71
CA SER A 78 -5.00 9.84 12.62
C SER A 78 -3.54 9.41 12.43
N GLU A 79 -3.11 8.30 13.03
CA GLU A 79 -1.75 7.77 12.85
C GLU A 79 -1.58 7.21 11.43
N ILE A 80 -2.63 6.59 10.90
CA ILE A 80 -2.67 6.09 9.53
C ILE A 80 -2.62 7.26 8.55
N ASP A 81 -3.48 8.26 8.71
CA ASP A 81 -3.57 9.42 7.82
C ASP A 81 -2.22 10.15 7.71
N VAL A 82 -1.52 10.35 8.84
CA VAL A 82 -0.19 10.98 8.85
C VAL A 82 0.82 10.16 8.05
N LEU A 83 0.83 8.83 8.21
CA LEU A 83 1.73 7.95 7.47
C LEU A 83 1.42 7.94 5.96
N ILE A 84 0.14 7.84 5.61
CA ILE A 84 -0.29 7.81 4.20
C ILE A 84 0.02 9.15 3.52
N GLN A 85 -0.21 10.27 4.21
CA GLN A 85 0.14 11.60 3.71
C GLN A 85 1.65 11.72 3.48
N GLU A 86 2.48 11.36 4.46
CA GLU A 86 3.94 11.43 4.32
C GLU A 86 4.47 10.52 3.19
N ALA A 87 3.89 9.33 3.05
CA ALA A 87 4.24 8.40 1.98
C ALA A 87 3.81 8.92 0.60
N GLY A 88 2.63 9.54 0.50
CA GLY A 88 2.12 10.15 -0.72
C GLY A 88 2.95 11.36 -1.16
N GLU A 89 3.25 12.26 -0.22
CA GLU A 89 4.13 13.42 -0.48
C GLU A 89 5.51 13.00 -0.97
N LEU A 90 6.11 11.99 -0.32
CA LEU A 90 7.39 11.42 -0.74
C LEU A 90 7.29 10.77 -2.13
N ALA A 91 6.20 10.08 -2.43
CA ALA A 91 6.05 9.39 -3.71
C ALA A 91 5.97 10.35 -4.89
N CYS A 92 5.32 11.50 -4.72
CA CYS A 92 5.23 12.55 -5.75
C CYS A 92 6.60 13.05 -6.24
N GLU A 93 7.69 12.87 -5.48
CA GLU A 93 9.05 13.24 -5.92
C GLU A 93 9.63 12.26 -6.96
N TYR A 94 9.06 11.07 -7.10
CA TYR A 94 9.62 9.96 -7.91
C TYR A 94 8.68 9.47 -9.02
N LEU A 95 7.48 10.04 -9.14
CA LEU A 95 6.50 9.68 -10.15
C LEU A 95 6.52 10.68 -11.29
N ASP A 96 6.37 10.19 -12.52
CA ASP A 96 6.14 11.04 -13.68
C ASP A 96 4.72 11.64 -13.65
N GLU A 97 4.47 12.70 -14.45
CA GLU A 97 3.17 13.40 -14.49
C GLU A 97 1.96 12.51 -14.81
N GLU A 98 2.20 11.38 -15.50
CA GLU A 98 1.18 10.41 -15.90
C GLU A 98 1.10 9.20 -14.95
N GLU A 99 2.01 9.09 -13.97
CA GLU A 99 2.01 8.02 -12.98
C GLU A 99 1.30 8.47 -11.70
N SER A 100 0.67 7.51 -11.03
CA SER A 100 0.07 7.74 -9.72
C SER A 100 0.27 6.55 -8.81
N VAL A 101 0.14 6.79 -7.51
CA VAL A 101 0.22 5.75 -6.49
C VAL A 101 -0.94 5.85 -5.52
N ASP A 102 -1.61 4.72 -5.33
CA ASP A 102 -2.63 4.52 -4.31
C ASP A 102 -2.05 3.73 -3.14
N PHE A 103 -2.61 3.96 -1.96
CA PHE A 103 -2.29 3.20 -0.76
C PHE A 103 -3.52 2.49 -0.21
N CYS A 104 -3.35 1.24 0.22
CA CYS A 104 -4.38 0.49 0.90
C CYS A 104 -3.82 -0.18 2.17
N LEU A 105 -4.70 -0.39 3.14
CA LEU A 105 -4.39 -1.12 4.36
C LEU A 105 -4.74 -2.59 4.16
N LEU A 106 -3.87 -3.48 4.64
CA LEU A 106 -4.06 -4.92 4.52
C LEU A 106 -4.51 -5.51 5.86
N ASP A 107 -5.58 -6.30 5.81
CA ASP A 107 -6.02 -7.15 6.91
C ASP A 107 -5.97 -8.63 6.44
N GLU A 108 -5.31 -9.47 7.23
CA GLU A 108 -5.18 -10.91 6.95
C GLU A 108 -6.52 -11.64 6.89
N LYS A 109 -7.57 -11.06 7.48
CA LYS A 109 -8.93 -11.62 7.51
C LYS A 109 -9.73 -11.26 6.26
N GLU A 110 -9.24 -10.33 5.44
CA GLU A 110 -9.92 -9.87 4.24
C GLU A 110 -9.50 -10.65 2.99
N GLY A 111 -10.47 -10.88 2.11
CA GLY A 111 -10.24 -11.44 0.79
C GLY A 111 -9.69 -10.42 -0.22
N GLY A 112 -9.84 -10.72 -1.51
CA GLY A 112 -9.56 -9.73 -2.57
C GLY A 112 -8.10 -9.27 -2.61
N ILE A 113 -7.89 -7.94 -2.53
CA ILE A 113 -6.57 -7.29 -2.63
C ILE A 113 -5.66 -7.74 -1.49
N SER A 114 -6.15 -7.74 -0.24
CA SER A 114 -5.39 -8.18 0.94
C SER A 114 -4.88 -9.61 0.77
N HIS A 115 -5.76 -10.54 0.38
CA HIS A 115 -5.38 -11.91 0.10
C HIS A 115 -4.32 -12.02 -1.01
N TYR A 116 -4.53 -11.36 -2.15
CA TYR A 116 -3.59 -11.42 -3.27
C TYR A 116 -2.20 -10.88 -2.92
N LEU A 117 -2.13 -9.72 -2.28
CA LEU A 117 -0.85 -9.11 -1.90
C LEU A 117 -0.11 -9.97 -0.87
N MET A 118 -0.82 -10.49 0.13
CA MET A 118 -0.18 -11.23 1.21
C MET A 118 0.23 -12.66 0.83
N GLN A 119 -0.48 -13.31 -0.09
CA GLN A 119 -0.27 -14.73 -0.42
C GLN A 119 0.41 -14.96 -1.78
N HIS A 120 0.33 -13.99 -2.70
CA HIS A 120 0.80 -14.15 -4.07
C HIS A 120 1.81 -13.09 -4.51
N THR A 121 2.14 -12.12 -3.65
CA THR A 121 3.12 -11.06 -3.93
C THR A 121 4.23 -11.06 -2.88
N GLN A 122 5.48 -10.84 -3.30
CA GLN A 122 6.58 -10.65 -2.35
C GLN A 122 6.58 -9.21 -1.83
N PRO A 123 6.72 -9.00 -0.50
CA PRO A 123 6.84 -7.65 0.03
C PRO A 123 8.17 -7.03 -0.40
N PHE A 124 8.15 -5.79 -0.90
CA PHE A 124 9.38 -5.03 -1.13
C PHE A 124 10.00 -4.55 0.19
N TYR A 125 9.18 -4.45 1.23
CA TYR A 125 9.61 -4.10 2.57
C TYR A 125 9.05 -5.09 3.58
N GLN A 126 9.93 -5.62 4.44
CA GLN A 126 9.53 -6.41 5.59
C GLN A 126 10.38 -6.04 6.79
N ARG A 127 9.71 -5.63 7.88
CA ARG A 127 10.36 -5.38 9.14
C ARG A 127 10.99 -6.68 9.65
N LYS A 128 12.31 -6.67 9.81
CA LYS A 128 13.02 -7.78 10.44
C LYS A 128 12.59 -7.87 11.91
N LEU A 129 11.98 -8.98 12.29
CA LEU A 129 11.82 -9.31 13.70
C LEU A 129 13.22 -9.40 14.33
N GLY A 130 13.40 -8.79 15.51
CA GLY A 130 14.66 -8.85 16.24
C GLY A 130 15.12 -10.29 16.44
N SER A 131 16.43 -10.50 16.56
CA SER A 131 17.06 -11.83 16.60
C SER A 131 16.51 -12.82 17.63
N TRP A 132 15.76 -12.31 18.61
CA TRP A 132 15.13 -13.09 19.67
C TRP A 132 13.96 -13.97 19.18
N LEU A 133 13.24 -13.60 18.11
CA LEU A 133 12.09 -14.36 17.59
C LEU A 133 12.44 -15.43 16.54
N ARG A 134 13.66 -15.43 16.01
CA ARG A 134 14.09 -16.46 15.03
C ARG A 134 14.18 -17.86 15.64
N ASN A 135 14.32 -17.95 16.96
CA ASN A 135 14.46 -19.23 17.68
C ASN A 135 13.13 -19.80 18.17
N THR A 136 12.01 -19.09 18.00
CA THR A 136 10.71 -19.47 18.58
C THR A 136 9.62 -19.77 17.57
N ILE A 137 9.85 -19.54 16.27
CA ILE A 137 8.87 -19.82 15.21
C ILE A 137 9.45 -20.89 14.27
N PRO A 138 8.84 -22.08 14.16
CA PRO A 138 9.27 -23.08 13.19
C PRO A 138 9.05 -22.53 11.78
N VAL A 139 10.13 -22.46 11.01
CA VAL A 139 10.07 -22.13 9.58
C VAL A 139 9.48 -23.35 8.86
N VAL A 140 8.22 -23.25 8.44
CA VAL A 140 7.63 -24.23 7.52
C VAL A 140 7.94 -23.76 6.11
N ASN A 141 9.00 -24.30 5.53
CA ASN A 141 9.20 -24.22 4.08
C ASN A 141 8.31 -25.30 3.44
N GLN A 142 7.32 -24.90 2.65
CA GLN A 142 6.66 -25.75 1.66
C GLN A 142 6.67 -25.02 0.31
#